data_AF-A0A3M1KYS3-F1
#
_entry.id   AF-A0A3M1KYS3-F1
#
_cell.length_a   1.000
_cell.length_b   1.000
_cell.length_c   1.000
_cell.angle_alpha   90.00
_cell.angle_beta   90.00
_cell.angle_gamma   90.00
#
_symmetry.space_group_name_H-M   'P 1'
#
loop_
_entity.id
_entity.type
_entity.pdbx_description
1 polymer ?
#
loop_
_entity_poly.entity_id
_entity_poly.type
_entity_poly.pdbx_seq_one_letter_code
_entity_poly.pdbx_strand_id
1 'polypeptide(L)' 'LKRPVSLKEIKAAPELQNIGLVRIGRLSVMPLSKEEFEKILELGETTL' A
#
# COMPACT_ATOMS: atom_id res chain seq x y z
N LEU A 1 -2.88 -12.31 5.05
CA LEU A 1 -3.91 -11.25 4.86
C LEU A 1 -5.25 -11.74 5.37
N LYS A 2 -5.60 -11.32 6.58
CA LYS A 2 -6.95 -11.54 7.14
C LYS A 2 -7.98 -10.64 6.46
N ARG A 3 -7.53 -9.49 5.96
CA ARG A 3 -8.34 -8.49 5.28
C ARG A 3 -7.70 -8.08 3.96
N PRO A 4 -8.42 -8.17 2.83
CA PRO A 4 -7.93 -7.61 1.57
C PRO A 4 -7.93 -6.08 1.68
N VAL A 5 -6.76 -5.46 1.46
CA VAL A 5 -6.64 -4.00 1.44
C VAL A 5 -7.10 -3.51 0.06
N SER A 6 -8.15 -2.69 0.03
CA SER A 6 -8.65 -2.16 -1.24
C SER A 6 -7.79 -0.99 -1.73
N LEU A 7 -7.78 -0.80 -3.05
CA LEU A 7 -7.10 0.34 -3.69
C LEU A 7 -7.66 1.69 -3.23
N LYS A 8 -8.93 1.72 -2.78
CA LYS A 8 -9.54 2.91 -2.16
C LYS A 8 -8.92 3.23 -0.80
N GLU A 9 -8.70 2.23 0.05
CA GLU A 9 -8.04 2.41 1.35
C GLU A 9 -6.58 2.85 1.18
N ILE A 10 -5.85 2.27 0.23
CA ILE A 10 -4.47 2.67 -0.11
C ILE A 10 -4.45 4.13 -0.59
N LYS A 11 -5.40 4.55 -1.42
CA LYS A 11 -5.52 5.93 -1.89
C LYS A 11 -5.96 6.91 -0.80
N ALA A 12 -6.67 6.45 0.22
CA ALA A 12 -7.10 7.29 1.34
C ALA A 12 -5.97 7.59 2.33
N ALA A 13 -4.96 6.72 2.40
CA ALA A 13 -3.80 6.93 3.24
C ALA A 13 -2.85 7.97 2.62
N PRO A 14 -2.63 9.13 3.27
CA PRO A 14 -1.75 10.18 2.74
C PRO A 14 -0.30 9.71 2.55
N GLU A 15 0.16 8.80 3.42
CA GLU A 15 1.50 8.22 3.39
C GLU A 15 1.71 7.31 2.16
N LEU A 16 0.65 6.71 1.64
CA LEU A 16 0.71 5.79 0.50
C LEU A 16 0.38 6.45 -0.84
N GLN A 17 0.05 7.75 -0.87
CA GLN A 17 -0.28 8.42 -2.13
C GLN A 17 0.92 8.57 -3.07
N ASN A 18 2.13 8.56 -2.52
CA ASN A 18 3.35 8.69 -3.30
C ASN A 18 3.84 7.38 -3.92
N ILE A 19 3.26 6.23 -3.55
CA ILE A 19 3.69 4.92 -4.07
C ILE A 19 3.40 4.79 -5.56
N GLY A 20 4.26 4.04 -6.25
CA GLY A 20 4.17 3.81 -7.70
C GLY A 20 2.82 3.23 -8.16
N LEU A 21 2.16 2.43 -7.34
CA LEU A 21 0.88 1.77 -7.66
C LEU A 21 -0.30 2.75 -7.67
N VAL A 22 -0.26 3.81 -6.86
CA VAL A 22 -1.30 4.86 -6.88
C VAL A 22 -1.08 5.81 -8.05
N ARG A 23 0.19 6.13 -8.35
CA ARG A 23 0.57 7.10 -9.39
C ARG A 23 0.58 6.50 -10.81
N ILE A 24 0.90 5.22 -10.95
CA ILE A 24 1.12 4.54 -12.23
C ILE A 24 0.25 3.28 -12.27
N GLY A 25 -0.95 3.40 -12.86
CA GLY A 25 -1.95 2.32 -12.86
C GLY A 25 -1.59 1.04 -13.62
N ARG A 26 -0.43 1.00 -14.32
CA ARG A 26 0.06 -0.18 -15.07
C ARG A 26 1.40 -0.72 -14.54
N LEU A 27 1.75 -0.37 -13.30
CA LEU A 27 3.02 -0.76 -12.70
C LEU A 27 2.85 -2.09 -11.92
N SER A 28 3.47 -3.17 -12.40
CA SER A 28 3.39 -4.49 -11.76
C SER A 28 4.36 -4.67 -10.58
N VAL A 29 5.47 -3.93 -10.58
CA VAL A 29 6.50 -3.98 -9.54
C VAL A 29 6.93 -2.56 -9.23
N MET A 30 6.99 -2.22 -7.95
CA MET A 30 7.44 -0.91 -7.49
C MET A 30 8.35 -1.05 -6.28
N PRO A 31 9.34 -0.17 -6.13
CA PRO A 31 10.01 0.01 -4.84
C PRO A 31 9.03 0.62 -3.84
N LEU A 32 9.08 0.15 -2.60
CA LEU A 32 8.35 0.68 -1.44
C LEU A 32 9.36 1.01 -0.35
N SER A 33 9.12 2.10 0.37
CA SER A 33 9.85 2.44 1.58
C SER A 33 9.38 1.56 2.74
N LYS A 34 10.23 1.40 3.76
CA LYS A 34 9.91 0.56 4.93
C LYS A 34 8.65 1.05 5.65
N GLU A 35 8.51 2.37 5.79
CA GLU A 35 7.34 3.03 6.40
C GLU A 35 6.05 2.75 5.61
N GLU A 36 6.09 2.88 4.29
CA GLU A 36 4.95 2.58 3.40
C GLU A 36 4.57 1.09 3.47
N PHE A 37 5.56 0.21 3.51
CA PHE A 37 5.34 -1.23 3.64
C PHE A 37 4.72 -1.61 4.99
N GLU A 38 5.23 -1.06 6.09
CA GLU A 38 4.66 -1.24 7.43
C GLU A 38 3.21 -0.75 7.49
N LYS A 39 2.89 0.38 6.86
CA LYS A 39 1.51 0.89 6.80
C LYS A 39 0.56 -0.04 6.06
N ILE A 40 1.01 -0.62 4.95
CA ILE A 40 0.22 -1.60 4.19
C ILE A 40 0.01 -2.87 5.03
N LEU A 41 1.02 -3.29 5.79
CA LEU A 41 0.90 -4.43 6.72
C LEU A 41 -0.12 -4.16 7.84
N GLU A 42 -0.10 -2.95 8.43
CA GLU A 42 -1.11 -2.52 9.41
C GLU A 42 -2.52 -2.53 8.81
N LEU A 43 -2.71 -1.96 7.61
CA LEU A 43 -3.98 -1.95 6.90
C LEU A 43 -4.48 -3.36 6.55
N GLY A 44 -3.55 -4.25 6.21
CA GLY A 44 -3.82 -5.65 5.90
C GLY A 44 -3.98 -6.54 7.14
N GLU A 45 -3.92 -5.95 8.34
CA GLU A 45 -3.93 -6.65 9.64
C GLU A 45 -3.00 -7.88 9.62
N THR A 46 -1.84 -7.73 8.98
CA THR A 46 -0.89 -8.81 8.73
C THR A 46 0.46 -8.42 9.32
N THR A 47 0.96 -9.24 10.23
CA THR A 47 2.32 -9.15 10.76
C THR A 47 3.15 -10.20 10.06
N LEU A 48 4.36 -9.82 9.60
CA LEU A 48 5.28 -10.69 8.86
C LEU A 48 6.46 -11.08 9.74
#